data_AF-A0A7C4YZ18-F1
#
_entry.id   AF-A0A7C4YZ18-F1
#
_cell.length_a   1.000
_cell.length_b   1.000
_cell.length_c   1.000
_cell.angle_alpha   90.00
_cell.angle_beta   90.00
_cell.angle_gamma   90.00
#
_symmetry.space_group_name_H-M   'P 1'
#
loop_
_entity.id
_entity.type
_entity.pdbx_description
1 polymer ?
#
loop_
_entity_poly.entity_id
_entity_poly.type
_entity_poly.pdbx_seq_one_letter_code
_entity_poly.pdbx_strand_id
1 'polypeptide(L)'
;LFGQEPTAFRNTELIYNNELANHVEKLGFKTVLAEGWDPVLGWRSSNFVYRSKTTDNLRLLMKNYRLSDDVAFRFSNRGWNEWPLTAEKYVSWLNSLNGNAHTVNLFMDYETFGEHQWEDTGIFDFLRQMPEELLSRSDNDFRTVSEVAAGYPAMDEVDVHNFVSWADLDRDLSAWLGNKMQQGALDELYQLSKHVMESNDPVLIEDWRKLTTSDHFYYMCTKWFSDGDVHKYFSPYESPYEAYIAFMNVLNDVALRAKVRRMGIAPISQRPSEHLLAQ
;
A
#
# COMPACT_ATOMS: atom_id res chain seq x y z
N LEU A 1 8.75 17.88 -9.23
CA LEU A 1 8.95 16.99 -10.40
C LEU A 1 8.12 17.42 -11.60
N PHE A 2 6.79 17.55 -11.48
CA PHE A 2 5.91 17.76 -12.64
C PHE A 2 5.30 19.17 -12.80
N GLY A 3 5.55 20.10 -11.88
CA GLY A 3 5.00 21.46 -11.96
C GLY A 3 3.46 21.53 -11.86
N GLN A 4 2.84 20.51 -11.26
CA GLN A 4 1.40 20.42 -11.05
C GLN A 4 1.09 20.15 -9.58
N GLU A 5 -0.06 20.62 -9.12
CA GLU A 5 -0.59 20.32 -7.79
C GLU A 5 -1.42 19.03 -7.84
N PRO A 6 -1.08 18.00 -7.03
CA PRO A 6 -1.79 16.73 -7.07
C PRO A 6 -3.22 16.91 -6.53
N THR A 7 -4.20 16.37 -7.25
CA THR A 7 -5.63 16.44 -6.86
C THR A 7 -6.23 15.11 -6.46
N ALA A 8 -5.51 14.01 -6.71
CA ALA A 8 -5.87 12.66 -6.30
C ALA A 8 -4.85 12.12 -5.30
N PHE A 9 -5.34 11.41 -4.30
CA PHE A 9 -4.56 10.81 -3.22
C PHE A 9 -4.60 9.29 -3.32
N ARG A 10 -3.43 8.67 -3.49
CA ARG A 10 -3.23 7.22 -3.36
C ARG A 10 -2.38 7.02 -2.12
N ASN A 11 -2.99 6.51 -1.06
CA ASN A 11 -2.22 6.18 0.13
C ASN A 11 -1.35 4.95 -0.11
N THR A 12 -0.26 4.85 0.65
CA THR A 12 0.54 3.63 0.75
C THR A 12 -0.37 2.43 0.99
N GLU A 13 -0.20 1.38 0.18
CA GLU A 13 -0.95 0.12 0.28
C GLU A 13 -2.48 0.23 0.16
N LEU A 14 -2.96 1.31 -0.44
CA LEU A 14 -4.39 1.66 -0.47
C LEU A 14 -5.04 1.66 0.92
N ILE A 15 -4.25 1.96 1.97
CA ILE A 15 -4.74 2.07 3.34
C ILE A 15 -5.79 3.16 3.40
N TYR A 16 -7.00 2.79 3.81
CA TYR A 16 -8.15 3.66 3.78
C TYR A 16 -9.14 3.39 4.92
N ASN A 17 -9.68 4.48 5.50
CA ASN A 17 -10.92 4.50 6.26
C ASN A 17 -11.57 5.90 6.14
N ASN A 18 -12.76 6.06 6.70
CA ASN A 18 -13.48 7.34 6.69
C ASN A 18 -12.70 8.48 7.39
N GLU A 19 -11.97 8.19 8.46
CA GLU A 19 -11.20 9.21 9.18
C GLU A 19 -10.05 9.76 8.32
N LEU A 20 -9.32 8.89 7.64
CA LEU A 20 -8.29 9.26 6.68
C LEU A 20 -8.90 10.10 5.55
N ALA A 21 -10.07 9.71 5.04
CA ALA A 21 -10.76 10.46 4.00
C ALA A 21 -11.02 11.92 4.41
N ASN A 22 -11.44 12.16 5.64
CA ASN A 22 -11.64 13.52 6.16
C ASN A 22 -10.34 14.33 6.22
N HIS A 23 -9.22 13.69 6.58
CA HIS A 23 -7.91 14.35 6.57
C HIS A 23 -7.46 14.67 5.15
N VAL A 24 -7.64 13.74 4.22
CA VAL A 24 -7.32 13.90 2.80
C VAL A 24 -8.13 15.04 2.17
N GLU A 25 -9.43 15.14 2.48
CA GLU A 25 -10.27 16.25 2.01
C GLU A 25 -9.80 17.60 2.57
N LYS A 26 -9.45 17.67 3.86
CA LYS A 26 -8.91 18.90 4.50
C LYS A 26 -7.58 19.35 3.90
N LEU A 27 -6.79 18.42 3.36
CA LEU A 27 -5.56 18.72 2.63
C LEU A 27 -5.82 19.27 1.22
N GLY A 28 -7.08 19.31 0.75
CA GLY A 28 -7.48 19.87 -0.53
C GLY A 28 -7.56 18.85 -1.68
N PHE A 29 -7.35 17.55 -1.41
CA PHE A 29 -7.54 16.51 -2.41
C PHE A 29 -9.02 16.35 -2.77
N LYS A 30 -9.27 15.99 -4.03
CA LYS A 30 -10.61 15.83 -4.60
C LYS A 30 -10.99 14.37 -4.80
N THR A 31 -10.01 13.48 -4.88
CA THR A 31 -10.18 12.05 -5.12
C THR A 31 -9.28 11.26 -4.19
N VAL A 32 -9.77 10.14 -3.66
CA VAL A 32 -8.98 9.14 -2.94
C VAL A 32 -9.22 7.76 -3.52
N LEU A 33 -8.16 6.95 -3.56
CA LEU A 33 -8.21 5.57 -4.04
C LEU A 33 -8.27 4.61 -2.85
N ALA A 34 -9.06 3.55 -2.96
CA ALA A 34 -9.16 2.51 -1.92
C ALA A 34 -9.38 1.11 -2.53
N GLU A 35 -9.21 0.09 -1.70
CA GLU A 35 -9.47 -1.31 -2.08
C GLU A 35 -10.98 -1.57 -2.22
N GLY A 36 -11.39 -2.16 -3.35
CA GLY A 36 -12.78 -2.51 -3.67
C GLY A 36 -13.20 -3.86 -3.12
N TRP A 37 -12.94 -4.11 -1.84
CA TRP A 37 -13.21 -5.39 -1.19
C TRP A 37 -14.70 -5.61 -0.93
N ASP A 38 -15.20 -6.83 -1.17
CA ASP A 38 -16.63 -7.16 -1.10
C ASP A 38 -17.29 -6.79 0.25
N PRO A 39 -16.70 -7.08 1.44
CA PRO A 39 -17.26 -6.66 2.73
C PRO A 39 -17.39 -5.13 2.90
N VAL A 40 -16.55 -4.35 2.21
CA VAL A 40 -16.59 -2.88 2.25
C VAL A 40 -17.68 -2.35 1.32
N LEU A 41 -17.82 -2.95 0.14
CA LEU A 41 -18.79 -2.54 -0.87
C LEU A 41 -20.20 -3.07 -0.61
N GLY A 42 -20.31 -4.21 0.08
CA GLY A 42 -21.57 -4.91 0.30
C GLY A 42 -22.19 -5.35 -1.04
N TRP A 43 -23.33 -4.75 -1.40
CA TRP A 43 -24.03 -5.02 -2.65
C TRP A 43 -23.50 -4.20 -3.84
N ARG A 44 -22.62 -3.24 -3.60
CA ARG A 44 -22.12 -2.29 -4.60
C ARG A 44 -21.01 -2.90 -5.46
N SER A 45 -20.81 -2.34 -6.65
CA SER A 45 -19.70 -2.71 -7.53
C SER A 45 -18.51 -1.76 -7.38
N SER A 46 -17.27 -2.22 -7.47
CA SER A 46 -16.08 -1.34 -7.48
C SER A 46 -15.99 -0.43 -8.72
N ASN A 47 -16.84 -0.65 -9.72
CA ASN A 47 -16.77 -0.01 -11.03
C ASN A 47 -17.52 1.35 -11.14
N PHE A 48 -17.91 1.92 -10.01
CA PHE A 48 -18.58 3.22 -9.96
C PHE A 48 -17.79 4.23 -9.12
N VAL A 49 -18.05 5.50 -9.40
CA VAL A 49 -17.53 6.60 -8.57
C VAL A 49 -18.39 6.68 -7.31
N TYR A 50 -17.75 6.72 -6.15
CA TYR A 50 -18.42 6.87 -4.86
C TYR A 50 -18.04 8.19 -4.19
N ARG A 51 -18.71 8.48 -3.07
CA ARG A 51 -18.26 9.48 -2.09
C ARG A 51 -17.92 8.76 -0.78
N SER A 52 -16.90 9.23 -0.07
CA SER A 52 -16.65 8.77 1.30
C SER A 52 -17.75 9.30 2.22
N LYS A 53 -18.40 8.45 3.01
CA LYS A 53 -19.58 8.82 3.81
C LYS A 53 -19.37 10.01 4.75
N THR A 54 -18.16 10.22 5.24
CA THR A 54 -17.88 11.30 6.19
C THR A 54 -17.36 12.60 5.55
N THR A 55 -17.21 12.61 4.22
CA THR A 55 -16.67 13.75 3.46
C THR A 55 -17.77 14.48 2.70
N ASP A 56 -17.55 15.76 2.42
CA ASP A 56 -18.53 16.58 1.70
C ASP A 56 -18.44 16.36 0.18
N ASN A 57 -17.23 16.35 -0.36
CA ASN A 57 -16.98 16.41 -1.80
C ASN A 57 -15.96 15.37 -2.30
N LEU A 58 -15.20 14.73 -1.40
CA LEU A 58 -14.15 13.78 -1.78
C LEU A 58 -14.71 12.57 -2.54
N ARG A 59 -14.27 12.40 -3.79
CA ARG A 59 -14.59 11.22 -4.60
C ARG A 59 -13.76 10.02 -4.19
N LEU A 60 -14.38 8.86 -4.21
CA LEU A 60 -13.78 7.58 -3.85
C LEU A 60 -13.80 6.67 -5.08
N LEU A 61 -12.62 6.24 -5.52
CA LEU A 61 -12.45 5.26 -6.60
C LEU A 61 -11.92 3.95 -6.02
N MET A 62 -12.62 2.86 -6.31
CA MET A 62 -12.38 1.57 -5.69
C MET A 62 -11.64 0.66 -6.69
N LYS A 63 -10.57 0.01 -6.25
CA LYS A 63 -9.87 -1.02 -7.05
C LYS A 63 -10.85 -2.11 -7.46
N ASN A 64 -10.82 -2.54 -8.71
CA ASN A 64 -11.42 -3.80 -9.10
C ASN A 64 -10.42 -4.93 -8.80
N TYR A 65 -10.45 -5.44 -7.56
CA TYR A 65 -9.43 -6.39 -7.11
C TYR A 65 -9.42 -7.68 -7.91
N ARG A 66 -10.58 -8.18 -8.35
CA ARG A 66 -10.66 -9.43 -9.12
C ARG A 66 -9.89 -9.30 -10.44
N LEU A 67 -10.25 -8.30 -11.24
CA LEU A 67 -9.62 -8.06 -12.54
C LEU A 67 -8.15 -7.64 -12.41
N SER A 68 -7.81 -6.85 -11.39
CA SER A 68 -6.41 -6.50 -11.10
C SER A 68 -5.59 -7.74 -10.75
N ASP A 69 -6.09 -8.57 -9.84
CA ASP A 69 -5.39 -9.77 -9.35
C ASP A 69 -5.30 -10.87 -10.43
N ASP A 70 -6.23 -10.90 -11.40
CA ASP A 70 -6.16 -11.80 -12.55
C ASP A 70 -4.91 -11.54 -13.40
N VAL A 71 -4.56 -10.28 -13.60
CA VAL A 71 -3.32 -9.89 -14.30
C VAL A 71 -2.10 -9.97 -13.38
N ALA A 72 -2.21 -9.49 -12.14
CA ALA A 72 -1.07 -9.42 -11.22
C ALA A 72 -0.60 -10.81 -10.76
N PHE A 73 -1.52 -11.71 -10.40
CA PHE A 73 -1.20 -12.98 -9.74
C PHE A 73 -1.57 -14.22 -10.55
N ARG A 74 -2.65 -14.18 -11.36
CA ARG A 74 -3.17 -15.38 -12.05
C ARG A 74 -2.72 -15.53 -13.50
N PHE A 75 -2.08 -14.51 -14.08
CA PHE A 75 -1.76 -14.44 -15.50
C PHE A 75 -0.99 -15.67 -16.02
N SER A 76 0.05 -16.10 -15.29
CA SER A 76 0.86 -17.27 -15.63
C SER A 76 0.39 -18.59 -14.97
N ASN A 77 -0.68 -18.55 -14.18
CA ASN A 77 -1.16 -19.72 -13.44
C ASN A 77 -1.93 -20.69 -14.36
N ARG A 78 -1.24 -21.73 -14.84
CA ARG A 78 -1.82 -22.78 -15.71
C ARG A 78 -2.90 -23.64 -15.05
N GLY A 79 -3.00 -23.61 -13.72
CA GLY A 79 -4.03 -24.32 -12.96
C GLY A 79 -5.30 -23.49 -12.74
N TRP A 80 -5.30 -22.21 -13.09
CA TRP A 80 -6.49 -21.37 -13.03
C TRP A 80 -7.41 -21.67 -14.22
N ASN A 81 -8.71 -21.82 -13.95
CA ASN A 81 -9.69 -22.26 -14.96
C ASN A 81 -9.85 -21.30 -16.14
N GLU A 82 -9.47 -20.03 -15.99
CA GLU A 82 -9.50 -19.05 -17.07
C GLU A 82 -8.17 -18.93 -17.82
N TRP A 83 -7.14 -19.71 -17.46
CA TRP A 83 -5.88 -19.71 -18.18
C TRP A 83 -6.02 -20.36 -19.57
N PRO A 84 -5.37 -19.82 -20.63
CA PRO A 84 -4.52 -18.62 -20.64
C PRO A 84 -5.34 -17.32 -20.64
N LEU A 85 -4.80 -16.26 -20.01
CA LEU A 85 -5.39 -14.93 -20.04
C LEU A 85 -4.90 -14.14 -21.27
N THR A 86 -5.73 -14.09 -22.32
CA THR A 86 -5.42 -13.32 -23.54
C THR A 86 -6.01 -11.91 -23.46
N ALA A 87 -5.49 -10.98 -24.28
CA ALA A 87 -6.01 -9.63 -24.38
C ALA A 87 -7.49 -9.62 -24.80
N GLU A 88 -7.84 -10.40 -25.83
CA GLU A 88 -9.23 -10.58 -26.30
C GLU A 88 -10.16 -11.07 -25.18
N LYS A 89 -9.76 -12.11 -24.44
CA LYS A 89 -10.54 -12.66 -23.32
C LYS A 89 -10.76 -11.60 -22.25
N TYR A 90 -9.69 -10.93 -21.81
CA TYR A 90 -9.76 -9.93 -20.76
C TYR A 90 -10.61 -8.71 -21.17
N VAL A 91 -10.44 -8.23 -22.40
CA VAL A 91 -11.25 -7.14 -22.95
C VAL A 91 -12.71 -7.56 -23.10
N SER A 92 -13.01 -8.82 -23.44
CA SER A 92 -14.40 -9.30 -23.46
C SER A 92 -15.07 -9.19 -22.09
N TRP A 93 -14.33 -9.45 -21.00
CA TRP A 93 -14.83 -9.28 -19.63
C TRP A 93 -15.06 -7.81 -19.30
N LEU A 94 -14.14 -6.92 -19.68
CA LEU A 94 -14.31 -5.48 -19.51
C LEU A 94 -15.55 -4.98 -20.27
N ASN A 95 -15.70 -5.37 -21.53
CA ASN A 95 -16.83 -5.00 -22.37
C ASN A 95 -18.17 -5.49 -21.82
N SER A 96 -18.19 -6.61 -21.09
CA SER A 96 -19.42 -7.12 -20.45
C SER A 96 -19.98 -6.19 -19.37
N LEU A 97 -19.16 -5.24 -18.89
CA LEU A 97 -19.54 -4.23 -17.90
C LEU A 97 -20.11 -2.96 -18.54
N ASN A 98 -20.01 -2.82 -19.87
CA ASN A 98 -20.44 -1.60 -20.56
C ASN A 98 -21.93 -1.34 -20.36
N GLY A 99 -22.26 -0.08 -20.08
CA GLY A 99 -23.61 0.33 -19.70
C GLY A 99 -23.96 0.10 -18.22
N ASN A 100 -23.10 -0.57 -17.44
CA ASN A 100 -23.28 -0.80 -16.00
C ASN A 100 -21.98 -0.58 -15.21
N ALA A 101 -21.19 0.41 -15.62
CA ALA A 101 -19.98 0.86 -14.94
C ALA A 101 -19.70 2.32 -15.32
N HIS A 102 -19.08 3.09 -14.43
CA HIS A 102 -18.45 4.37 -14.76
C HIS A 102 -16.97 4.20 -15.13
N THR A 103 -16.31 3.22 -14.52
CA THR A 103 -14.86 2.99 -14.66
C THR A 103 -14.50 1.56 -14.22
N VAL A 104 -13.38 1.03 -14.68
CA VAL A 104 -12.78 -0.18 -14.11
C VAL A 104 -11.36 0.16 -13.66
N ASN A 105 -11.17 0.27 -12.35
CA ASN A 105 -9.89 0.66 -11.76
C ASN A 105 -8.98 -0.56 -11.59
N LEU A 106 -8.01 -0.72 -12.50
CA LEU A 106 -7.00 -1.77 -12.44
C LEU A 106 -5.77 -1.25 -11.70
N PHE A 107 -5.65 -1.55 -10.40
CA PHE A 107 -4.50 -1.12 -9.59
C PHE A 107 -3.60 -2.32 -9.32
N MET A 108 -2.35 -2.23 -9.79
CA MET A 108 -1.34 -3.28 -9.70
C MET A 108 0.03 -2.64 -9.50
N ASP A 109 0.97 -3.39 -8.95
CA ASP A 109 2.37 -2.94 -8.87
C ASP A 109 2.98 -2.88 -10.26
N TYR A 110 3.88 -1.90 -10.47
CA TYR A 110 4.60 -1.79 -11.74
C TYR A 110 5.41 -3.06 -12.03
N GLU A 111 5.95 -3.70 -10.99
CA GLU A 111 6.68 -4.98 -11.07
C GLU A 111 5.81 -6.16 -11.58
N THR A 112 4.48 -5.99 -11.68
CA THR A 112 3.62 -6.97 -12.35
C THR A 112 4.14 -7.34 -13.73
N PHE A 113 4.62 -6.34 -14.48
CA PHE A 113 5.06 -6.49 -15.86
C PHE A 113 6.58 -6.63 -15.92
N GLY A 114 7.08 -7.87 -15.89
CA GLY A 114 8.50 -8.20 -16.08
C GLY A 114 9.23 -8.75 -14.85
N GLU A 115 8.62 -8.69 -13.65
CA GLU A 115 9.23 -9.23 -12.43
C GLU A 115 8.34 -10.26 -11.75
N HIS A 116 7.06 -9.95 -11.51
CA HIS A 116 6.09 -10.95 -11.03
C HIS A 116 5.59 -11.85 -12.18
N GLN A 117 5.29 -11.25 -13.33
CA GLN A 117 5.01 -11.98 -14.57
C GLN A 117 6.17 -11.77 -15.52
N TRP A 118 6.89 -12.84 -15.85
CA TRP A 118 8.09 -12.78 -16.68
C TRP A 118 7.72 -12.66 -18.17
N GLU A 119 8.65 -12.16 -18.99
CA GLU A 119 8.41 -11.97 -20.43
C GLU A 119 7.90 -13.24 -21.15
N ASP A 120 8.47 -14.40 -20.81
CA ASP A 120 8.14 -15.71 -21.38
C ASP A 120 6.72 -16.19 -21.07
N THR A 121 6.03 -15.56 -20.10
CA THR A 121 4.60 -15.77 -19.85
C THR A 121 3.71 -15.13 -20.92
N GLY A 122 4.24 -14.20 -21.72
CA GLY A 122 3.50 -13.44 -22.72
C GLY A 122 2.89 -12.13 -22.18
N ILE A 123 3.23 -11.72 -20.96
CA ILE A 123 2.63 -10.53 -20.31
C ILE A 123 2.87 -9.23 -21.10
N PHE A 124 4.03 -9.07 -21.75
CA PHE A 124 4.31 -7.89 -22.56
C PHE A 124 3.52 -7.85 -23.86
N ASP A 125 3.24 -9.01 -24.45
CA ASP A 125 2.37 -9.11 -25.62
C ASP A 125 0.93 -8.79 -25.24
N PHE A 126 0.47 -9.27 -24.08
CA PHE A 126 -0.81 -8.88 -23.50
C PHE A 126 -0.90 -7.37 -23.28
N LEU A 127 0.11 -6.75 -22.63
CA LEU A 127 0.12 -5.32 -22.34
C LEU A 127 0.12 -4.46 -23.61
N ARG A 128 0.75 -4.95 -24.69
CA ARG A 128 0.75 -4.26 -25.99
C ARG A 128 -0.60 -4.35 -26.70
N GLN A 129 -1.24 -5.52 -26.67
CA GLN A 129 -2.48 -5.79 -27.40
C GLN A 129 -3.74 -5.28 -26.67
N MET A 130 -3.76 -5.34 -25.33
CA MET A 130 -4.97 -5.03 -24.55
C MET A 130 -5.50 -3.61 -24.80
N PRO A 131 -4.68 -2.53 -24.83
CA PRO A 131 -5.17 -1.19 -25.14
C PRO A 131 -5.75 -1.08 -26.56
N GLU A 132 -5.13 -1.70 -27.56
CA GLU A 132 -5.61 -1.69 -28.95
C GLU A 132 -6.96 -2.41 -29.08
N GLU A 133 -7.07 -3.59 -28.46
CA GLU A 133 -8.30 -4.38 -28.43
C GLU A 133 -9.43 -3.66 -27.68
N LEU A 134 -9.13 -3.01 -26.55
CA LEU A 134 -10.11 -2.25 -25.77
C LEU A 134 -10.66 -1.05 -26.55
N LEU A 135 -9.78 -0.31 -27.22
CA LEU A 135 -10.12 0.90 -27.98
C LEU A 135 -10.67 0.62 -29.38
N SER A 136 -10.69 -0.66 -29.81
CA SER A 136 -11.36 -1.07 -31.04
C SER A 136 -12.86 -0.78 -31.02
N ARG A 137 -13.45 -0.66 -29.81
CA ARG A 137 -14.82 -0.24 -29.61
C ARG A 137 -14.89 1.19 -29.11
N SER A 138 -15.84 1.96 -29.67
CA SER A 138 -16.00 3.38 -29.36
C SER A 138 -16.66 3.68 -28.01
N ASP A 139 -17.14 2.66 -27.30
CA ASP A 139 -17.75 2.78 -25.97
C ASP A 139 -16.73 2.73 -24.83
N ASN A 140 -15.45 2.47 -25.13
CA ASN A 140 -14.37 2.42 -24.15
C ASN A 140 -13.40 3.60 -24.33
N ASP A 141 -12.84 4.07 -23.23
CA ASP A 141 -11.73 5.03 -23.21
C ASP A 141 -10.79 4.76 -22.04
N PHE A 142 -9.63 5.44 -22.04
CA PHE A 142 -8.76 5.53 -20.88
C PHE A 142 -8.83 6.95 -20.32
N ARG A 143 -9.00 7.06 -19.01
CA ARG A 143 -9.04 8.33 -18.29
C ARG A 143 -8.16 8.30 -17.07
N THR A 144 -7.62 9.44 -16.71
CA THR A 144 -6.98 9.63 -15.42
C THR A 144 -8.01 9.54 -14.29
N VAL A 145 -7.55 9.18 -13.08
CA VAL A 145 -8.40 9.12 -11.89
C VAL A 145 -9.14 10.44 -11.61
N SER A 146 -8.48 11.57 -11.87
CA SER A 146 -9.09 12.90 -11.70
C SER A 146 -10.17 13.20 -12.74
N GLU A 147 -9.99 12.77 -13.98
CA GLU A 147 -11.02 12.90 -15.03
C GLU A 147 -12.23 12.02 -14.76
N VAL A 148 -12.03 10.79 -14.28
CA VAL A 148 -13.14 9.91 -13.87
C VAL A 148 -13.92 10.53 -12.71
N ALA A 149 -13.22 10.97 -11.67
CA ALA A 149 -13.86 11.57 -10.49
C ALA A 149 -14.64 12.86 -10.81
N ALA A 150 -14.17 13.66 -11.78
CA ALA A 150 -14.86 14.87 -12.23
C ALA A 150 -15.99 14.58 -13.23
N GLY A 151 -15.86 13.51 -14.02
CA GLY A 151 -16.77 13.18 -15.12
C GLY A 151 -18.08 12.52 -14.70
N TYR A 152 -18.13 11.93 -13.49
CA TYR A 152 -19.31 11.21 -13.01
C TYR A 152 -19.78 11.72 -11.64
N PRO A 153 -21.11 11.76 -11.39
CA PRO A 153 -21.62 11.92 -10.04
C PRO A 153 -21.24 10.70 -9.19
N ALA A 154 -21.15 10.90 -7.88
CA ALA A 154 -21.08 9.77 -6.97
C ALA A 154 -22.38 8.97 -7.05
N MET A 155 -22.26 7.67 -7.32
CA MET A 155 -23.38 6.73 -7.41
C MET A 155 -24.01 6.51 -6.04
N ASP A 156 -23.18 6.45 -5.00
CA ASP A 156 -23.59 6.28 -3.62
C ASP A 156 -22.45 6.70 -2.67
N GLU A 157 -22.69 6.58 -1.37
CA GLU A 157 -21.70 6.68 -0.31
C GLU A 157 -21.20 5.31 0.14
N VAL A 158 -19.90 5.23 0.44
CA VAL A 158 -19.27 4.04 1.02
C VAL A 158 -18.80 4.38 2.44
N ASP A 159 -19.11 3.48 3.36
CA ASP A 159 -18.87 3.65 4.79
C ASP A 159 -17.80 2.66 5.30
N VAL A 160 -16.60 3.17 5.57
CA VAL A 160 -15.45 2.35 5.95
C VAL A 160 -14.96 2.74 7.33
N HIS A 161 -15.42 2.00 8.33
CA HIS A 161 -15.11 2.27 9.75
C HIS A 161 -13.69 1.87 10.12
N ASN A 162 -13.32 0.63 9.80
CA ASN A 162 -11.99 0.09 10.08
C ASN A 162 -11.05 0.35 8.92
N PHE A 163 -9.75 0.44 9.19
CA PHE A 163 -8.76 0.51 8.12
C PHE A 163 -8.80 -0.73 7.24
N VAL A 164 -8.82 -0.48 5.93
CA VAL A 164 -8.72 -1.49 4.88
C VAL A 164 -7.45 -1.23 4.11
N SER A 165 -6.79 -2.30 3.66
CA SER A 165 -5.61 -2.27 2.80
C SER A 165 -5.81 -3.24 1.64
N TRP A 166 -5.08 -3.07 0.55
CA TRP A 166 -5.03 -4.07 -0.53
C TRP A 166 -4.12 -5.26 -0.24
N ALA A 167 -3.36 -5.21 0.87
CA ALA A 167 -2.38 -6.22 1.22
C ALA A 167 -3.01 -7.43 1.91
N ASP A 168 -2.39 -8.58 1.67
CA ASP A 168 -2.71 -9.89 2.26
C ASP A 168 -4.21 -10.27 2.16
N LEU A 169 -4.56 -11.46 2.65
CA LEU A 169 -5.94 -11.94 2.59
C LEU A 169 -6.89 -11.19 3.55
N ASP A 170 -6.35 -10.70 4.66
CA ASP A 170 -7.12 -10.05 5.72
C ASP A 170 -7.54 -8.62 5.35
N ARG A 171 -6.89 -8.01 4.34
CA ARG A 171 -7.20 -6.68 3.79
C ARG A 171 -7.28 -5.59 4.86
N ASP A 172 -6.40 -5.64 5.86
CA ASP A 172 -6.35 -4.73 7.01
C ASP A 172 -4.91 -4.25 7.31
N LEU A 173 -4.66 -3.64 8.47
CA LEU A 173 -3.33 -3.13 8.86
C LEU A 173 -2.41 -4.17 9.49
N SER A 174 -2.83 -5.42 9.60
CA SER A 174 -2.10 -6.45 10.35
C SER A 174 -0.74 -6.80 9.73
N ALA A 175 -0.51 -6.52 8.45
CA ALA A 175 0.80 -6.65 7.81
C ALA A 175 1.85 -5.67 8.37
N TRP A 176 1.42 -4.57 9.00
CA TRP A 176 2.31 -3.55 9.60
C TRP A 176 2.09 -3.32 11.09
N LEU A 177 0.99 -3.80 11.67
CA LEU A 177 0.62 -3.60 13.09
C LEU A 177 0.21 -4.90 13.80
N GLY A 178 0.42 -6.06 13.16
CA GLY A 178 -0.08 -7.36 13.64
C GLY A 178 0.64 -7.91 14.86
N ASN A 179 1.84 -7.44 15.20
CA ASN A 179 2.61 -7.93 16.35
C ASN A 179 3.23 -6.83 17.22
N LYS A 180 3.80 -7.22 18.38
CA LYS A 180 4.37 -6.30 19.36
C LYS A 180 5.67 -5.62 18.93
N MET A 181 6.45 -6.25 18.06
CA MET A 181 7.67 -5.64 17.51
C MET A 181 7.30 -4.46 16.61
N GLN A 182 6.37 -4.68 15.69
CA GLN A 182 5.82 -3.67 14.81
C GLN A 182 5.21 -2.49 15.58
N GLN A 183 4.31 -2.77 16.53
CA GLN A 183 3.68 -1.76 17.38
C GLN A 183 4.73 -0.95 18.17
N GLY A 184 5.67 -1.64 18.82
CA GLY A 184 6.72 -0.97 19.60
C GLY A 184 7.63 -0.11 18.74
N ALA A 185 8.05 -0.59 17.57
CA ALA A 185 8.88 0.17 16.64
C ALA A 185 8.18 1.45 16.14
N LEU A 186 6.90 1.37 15.79
CA LEU A 186 6.09 2.53 15.36
C LEU A 186 5.89 3.53 16.48
N ASP A 187 5.49 3.06 17.67
CA ASP A 187 5.26 3.92 18.83
C ASP A 187 6.53 4.72 19.17
N GLU A 188 7.67 4.05 19.20
CA GLU A 188 8.95 4.67 19.49
C GLU A 188 9.43 5.63 18.39
N LEU A 189 9.21 5.27 17.12
CA LEU A 189 9.51 6.15 15.99
C LEU A 189 8.74 7.46 16.06
N TYR A 190 7.42 7.40 16.32
CA TYR A 190 6.58 8.60 16.37
C TYR A 190 6.77 9.42 17.65
N GLN A 191 7.20 8.81 18.76
CA GLN A 191 7.61 9.55 19.96
C GLN A 191 8.81 10.47 19.71
N LEU A 192 9.70 10.13 18.77
CA LEU A 192 10.85 10.98 18.41
C LEU A 192 10.48 12.15 17.49
N SER A 193 9.31 12.11 16.83
CA SER A 193 8.93 13.07 15.78
C SER A 193 9.11 14.52 16.20
N LYS A 194 8.60 14.90 17.38
CA LYS A 194 8.70 16.26 17.91
C LYS A 194 10.15 16.71 18.07
N HIS A 195 10.99 15.90 18.71
CA HIS A 195 12.39 16.22 18.95
C HIS A 195 13.20 16.31 17.66
N VAL A 196 12.93 15.42 16.71
CA VAL A 196 13.54 15.45 15.37
C VAL A 196 13.16 16.73 14.65
N MET A 197 11.87 17.11 14.63
CA MET A 197 11.43 18.33 13.95
C MET A 197 11.97 19.60 14.62
N GLU A 198 11.99 19.65 15.95
CA GLU A 198 12.54 20.78 16.73
C GLU A 198 14.06 20.94 16.59
N SER A 199 14.77 19.88 16.20
CA SER A 199 16.23 19.94 15.96
C SER A 199 16.59 20.90 14.82
N ASN A 200 15.68 21.12 13.86
CA ASN A 200 15.91 21.83 12.60
C ASN A 200 17.14 21.31 11.80
N ASP A 201 17.59 20.08 12.08
CA ASP A 201 18.65 19.42 11.34
C ASP A 201 18.03 18.71 10.11
N PRO A 202 18.29 19.20 8.88
CA PRO A 202 17.68 18.64 7.68
C PRO A 202 18.10 17.19 7.42
N VAL A 203 19.30 16.78 7.85
CA VAL A 203 19.78 15.40 7.68
C VAL A 203 19.05 14.48 8.65
N LEU A 204 18.92 14.89 9.91
CA LEU A 204 18.20 14.11 10.92
C LEU A 204 16.71 13.96 10.58
N ILE A 205 16.08 15.03 10.10
CA ILE A 205 14.69 15.01 9.66
C ILE A 205 14.51 14.04 8.49
N GLU A 206 15.41 14.07 7.50
CA GLU A 206 15.36 13.18 6.35
C GLU A 206 15.58 11.71 6.73
N ASP A 207 16.52 11.43 7.63
CA ASP A 207 16.76 10.07 8.11
C ASP A 207 15.55 9.52 8.88
N TRP A 208 14.93 10.33 9.73
CA TRP A 208 13.69 9.94 10.42
C TRP A 208 12.54 9.70 9.43
N ARG A 209 12.39 10.55 8.40
CA ARG A 209 11.38 10.36 7.34
C ARG A 209 11.58 9.02 6.61
N LYS A 210 12.82 8.64 6.30
CA LYS A 210 13.09 7.32 5.69
C LYS A 210 12.66 6.17 6.58
N LEU A 211 12.84 6.29 7.90
CA LEU A 211 12.34 5.29 8.86
C LEU A 211 10.81 5.19 8.94
N THR A 212 10.07 6.19 8.43
CA THR A 212 8.60 6.12 8.32
C THR A 212 8.11 5.25 7.15
N THR A 213 9.00 4.75 6.30
CA THR A 213 8.65 3.86 5.17
C THR A 213 8.00 2.57 5.67
N SER A 214 6.87 2.19 5.07
CA SER A 214 6.05 1.04 5.49
C SER A 214 6.79 -0.30 5.43
N ASP A 215 7.70 -0.46 4.47
CA ASP A 215 8.47 -1.70 4.25
C ASP A 215 9.22 -2.15 5.50
N HIS A 216 9.73 -1.23 6.30
CA HIS A 216 10.40 -1.56 7.56
C HIS A 216 9.50 -2.38 8.48
N PHE A 217 8.22 -2.01 8.60
CA PHE A 217 7.26 -2.71 9.45
C PHE A 217 6.73 -3.97 8.78
N TYR A 218 6.62 -3.96 7.45
CA TYR A 218 6.26 -5.15 6.68
C TYR A 218 7.31 -6.26 6.88
N TYR A 219 8.60 -5.94 6.86
CA TYR A 219 9.67 -6.91 7.12
C TYR A 219 9.66 -7.46 8.55
N MET A 220 9.05 -6.76 9.50
CA MET A 220 8.84 -7.24 10.87
C MET A 220 7.57 -8.09 11.04
N CYS A 221 6.81 -8.32 9.97
CA CYS A 221 5.60 -9.12 10.02
C CYS A 221 5.93 -10.60 10.28
N THR A 222 5.19 -11.21 11.20
CA THR A 222 5.35 -12.64 11.55
C THR A 222 4.25 -13.50 10.96
N LYS A 223 3.26 -12.90 10.28
CA LYS A 223 2.24 -13.66 9.55
C LYS A 223 2.92 -14.44 8.43
N TRP A 224 2.45 -15.68 8.22
CA TRP A 224 2.94 -16.58 7.18
C TRP A 224 4.45 -16.90 7.22
N PHE A 225 5.16 -16.50 8.30
CA PHE A 225 6.55 -16.91 8.56
C PHE A 225 6.67 -18.43 8.78
N SER A 226 5.59 -19.08 9.22
CA SER A 226 5.48 -20.54 9.25
C SER A 226 5.28 -21.19 7.87
N ASP A 227 4.74 -20.45 6.90
CA ASP A 227 4.34 -20.96 5.58
C ASP A 227 5.39 -20.70 4.49
N GLY A 228 6.50 -20.01 4.81
CA GLY A 228 7.73 -20.03 4.01
C GLY A 228 7.69 -19.42 2.60
N ASP A 229 6.52 -19.14 2.02
CA ASP A 229 6.38 -19.06 0.56
C ASP A 229 6.13 -17.67 -0.06
N VAL A 230 5.93 -16.59 0.71
CA VAL A 230 5.67 -15.26 0.09
C VAL A 230 6.48 -14.10 0.68
N HIS A 231 6.67 -14.04 2.01
CA HIS A 231 7.43 -12.92 2.62
C HIS A 231 8.95 -13.00 2.46
N LYS A 232 9.50 -14.14 2.02
CA LYS A 232 10.94 -14.25 1.72
C LYS A 232 11.36 -13.51 0.45
N TYR A 233 10.42 -13.23 -0.46
CA TYR A 233 10.77 -12.70 -1.77
C TYR A 233 11.21 -11.22 -1.74
N PHE A 234 10.85 -10.47 -0.69
CA PHE A 234 11.06 -9.02 -0.62
C PHE A 234 11.79 -8.50 0.62
N SER A 235 12.10 -9.37 1.61
CA SER A 235 12.83 -8.94 2.80
C SER A 235 14.34 -9.07 2.61
N PRO A 236 15.15 -8.03 2.89
CA PRO A 236 16.61 -8.13 2.90
C PRO A 236 17.15 -8.81 4.18
N TYR A 237 16.29 -9.22 5.10
CA TYR A 237 16.64 -9.83 6.38
C TYR A 237 16.27 -11.31 6.43
N GLU A 238 17.05 -12.12 7.18
CA GLU A 238 16.80 -13.57 7.31
C GLU A 238 15.56 -13.86 8.17
N SER A 239 15.18 -12.94 9.05
CA SER A 239 13.96 -13.06 9.86
C SER A 239 13.34 -11.71 10.24
N PRO A 240 12.04 -11.69 10.60
CA PRO A 240 11.38 -10.51 11.15
C PRO A 240 12.06 -9.94 12.40
N TYR A 241 12.72 -10.79 13.19
CA TYR A 241 13.45 -10.39 14.39
C TYR A 241 14.73 -9.61 14.04
N GLU A 242 15.44 -10.02 12.98
CA GLU A 242 16.61 -9.28 12.49
C GLU A 242 16.20 -7.92 11.91
N ALA A 243 15.11 -7.86 11.15
CA ALA A 243 14.55 -6.61 10.65
C ALA A 243 14.26 -5.64 11.82
N TYR A 244 13.62 -6.14 12.88
CA TYR A 244 13.34 -5.36 14.08
C TYR A 244 14.62 -4.89 14.78
N ILE A 245 15.60 -5.78 15.03
CA ILE A 245 16.87 -5.41 15.67
C ILE A 245 17.61 -4.34 14.86
N ALA A 246 17.69 -4.50 13.53
CA ALA A 246 18.34 -3.55 12.64
C ALA A 246 17.64 -2.18 12.70
N PHE A 247 16.31 -2.15 12.57
CA PHE A 247 15.52 -0.92 12.66
C PHE A 247 15.71 -0.23 14.01
N MET A 248 15.65 -0.98 15.11
CA MET A 248 15.78 -0.44 16.46
C MET A 248 17.18 0.14 16.74
N ASN A 249 18.23 -0.46 16.19
CA ASN A 249 19.58 0.08 16.27
C ASN A 249 19.70 1.43 15.54
N VAL A 250 19.12 1.55 14.34
CA VAL A 250 19.11 2.81 13.59
C VAL A 250 18.24 3.86 14.29
N LEU A 251 17.09 3.46 14.84
CA LEU A 251 16.22 4.36 15.59
C LEU A 251 16.88 4.90 16.87
N ASN A 252 17.71 4.08 17.53
CA ASN A 252 18.52 4.52 18.67
C ASN A 252 19.54 5.59 18.29
N ASP A 253 20.18 5.45 17.13
CA ASP A 253 21.07 6.50 16.61
C ASP A 253 20.31 7.81 16.33
N VAL A 254 19.13 7.73 15.71
CA VAL A 254 18.25 8.91 15.51
C VAL A 254 17.90 9.57 16.85
N ALA A 255 17.56 8.79 17.88
CA ALA A 255 17.24 9.33 19.20
C ALA A 255 18.45 10.04 19.85
N LEU A 256 19.65 9.47 19.73
CA LEU A 256 20.88 10.09 20.24
C LEU A 256 21.18 11.41 19.53
N ARG A 257 21.06 11.45 18.20
CA ARG A 257 21.21 12.67 17.40
C ARG A 257 20.15 13.72 17.75
N ALA A 258 18.92 13.30 18.04
CA ALA A 258 17.84 14.15 18.55
C ALA A 258 18.01 14.57 20.02
N LYS A 259 19.09 14.15 20.70
CA LYS A 259 19.37 14.41 22.13
C LYS A 259 18.28 13.89 23.07
N VAL A 260 17.55 12.86 22.65
CA VAL A 260 16.55 12.17 23.46
C VAL A 260 17.23 11.03 24.21
N ARG A 261 17.26 11.11 25.54
CA ARG A 261 17.80 10.02 26.36
C ARG A 261 16.76 8.92 26.50
N ARG A 262 16.90 7.86 25.70
CA ARG A 262 16.05 6.66 25.84
C ARG A 262 16.37 5.95 27.15
N MET A 263 15.40 5.84 28.06
CA MET A 263 15.52 4.99 29.25
C MET A 263 15.38 3.53 28.80
N GLY A 264 16.49 2.81 28.60
CA GLY A 264 16.42 1.38 28.27
C GLY A 264 17.72 0.72 27.80
N ILE A 265 18.69 1.48 27.29
CA ILE A 265 19.99 0.91 26.92
C ILE A 265 21.08 1.85 27.45
N ALA A 266 21.71 1.45 28.55
CA ALA A 266 22.90 2.13 29.04
C ALA A 266 23.98 2.10 27.93
N PRO A 267 24.73 3.19 27.72
CA PRO A 267 25.88 3.16 26.82
C PRO A 267 26.81 2.02 27.24
N ILE A 268 27.31 1.24 26.28
CA ILE A 268 28.28 0.16 26.53
C ILE A 268 29.51 0.68 27.29
N SER A 269 29.80 1.98 27.19
CA SER A 269 30.89 2.66 27.91
C SER A 269 30.67 2.87 29.42
N GLN A 270 29.59 2.36 30.02
CA GLN A 270 29.32 2.47 31.47
C GLN A 270 29.11 1.12 32.17
N ARG A 271 29.57 0.00 31.59
CA ARG A 271 29.72 -1.23 32.39
C ARG A 271 30.97 -1.06 33.27
N PRO A 272 30.88 -1.23 34.61
CA PRO A 272 32.08 -1.30 35.44
C PRO A 272 32.98 -2.40 34.89
N SER A 273 34.26 -2.09 34.69
CA SER A 273 35.28 -3.07 34.39
C SER A 273 35.24 -4.18 35.44
N GLU A 274 34.90 -5.40 35.02
CA GLU A 274 35.05 -6.61 35.83
C GLU A 274 36.54 -6.82 36.12
N HIS A 275 36.99 -6.23 37.21
CA HIS A 275 38.11 -6.71 37.99
C HIS A 275 37.63 -6.92 39.42
N LEU A 276 38.13 -7.98 40.04
CA LEU A 276 37.87 -8.54 41.38
C LEU A 276 36.78 -9.63 41.38
N LEU A 277 37.05 -10.91 41.69
CA LEU A 277 38.20 -11.56 42.33
C LEU A 277 38.18 -13.05 42.00
N ALA A 278 39.37 -13.60 41.81
CA ALA A 278 39.66 -14.99 42.15
C ALA A 278 39.68 -15.12 43.68
N GLN A 279 38.91 -16.09 44.21
CA GLN A 279 39.21 -17.00 45.33
C GLN A 279 37.99 -17.89 45.60
#